data_AF-A0A967PAQ3-F1
#
_entry.id   AF-A0A967PAQ3-F1
#
_cell.length_a   1.000
_cell.length_b   1.000
_cell.length_c   1.000
_cell.angle_alpha   90.00
_cell.angle_beta   90.00
_cell.angle_gamma   90.00
#
_symmetry.space_group_name_H-M   'P 1'
#
loop_
_entity.id
_entity.type
_entity.pdbx_description
1 polymer ?
#
loop_
_entity_poly.entity_id
_entity_poly.type
_entity_poly.pdbx_seq_one_letter_code
_entity_poly.pdbx_strand_id
1 'polypeptide(L)' 'MKAIVFTKYGPPDVLKLAEVDKSTTGNNEVLIKIHAATVVAGDCELRGFDSMVVLVSPAVICGSCKA' A
#
# COMPACT_ATOMS: atom_id res chain seq x y z
N MET A 1 -5.89 8.59 14.75
CA MET A 1 -4.80 9.03 13.85
C MET A 1 -5.31 9.08 12.42
N LYS A 2 -4.71 9.91 11.55
CA LYS A 2 -5.10 9.95 10.13
C LYS A 2 -4.29 8.92 9.34
N ALA A 3 -4.96 8.14 8.50
CA ALA A 3 -4.33 7.13 7.66
C ALA A 3 -4.96 7.12 6.27
N ILE A 4 -4.20 6.70 5.26
CA ILE A 4 -4.74 6.40 3.93
C ILE A 4 -5.22 4.95 3.94
N VAL A 5 -6.49 4.73 3.61
CA VAL A 5 -7.16 3.43 3.62
C VAL A 5 -7.81 3.18 2.28
N PHE A 6 -7.68 1.97 1.76
CA PHE A 6 -8.49 1.46 0.65
C PHE A 6 -9.08 0.11 1.06
N THR A 7 -10.36 -0.08 0.80
CA THR A 7 -11.08 -1.34 1.10
C THR A 7 -11.41 -2.15 -0.16
N LYS A 8 -11.06 -1.61 -1.33
CA LYS A 8 -11.24 -2.21 -2.64
C LYS A 8 -10.00 -1.95 -3.47
N TYR A 9 -9.62 -2.93 -4.30
CA TYR A 9 -8.57 -2.76 -5.29
C TYR A 9 -9.05 -1.87 -6.45
N GLY A 10 -8.13 -1.17 -7.10
CA GLY A 10 -8.48 -0.32 -8.24
C GLY A 10 -7.54 0.87 -8.46
N PRO A 11 -7.99 1.90 -9.22
CA PRO A 11 -7.19 3.08 -9.57
C PRO A 11 -6.87 3.95 -8.33
N PRO A 12 -5.97 4.95 -8.44
CA PRO A 12 -5.52 5.73 -7.28
C PRO A 12 -6.64 6.36 -6.44
N ASP A 13 -7.81 6.63 -7.05
CA ASP A 13 -8.99 7.21 -6.40
C ASP A 13 -9.60 6.35 -5.29
N VAL A 14 -9.23 5.07 -5.19
CA VAL A 14 -9.68 4.20 -4.09
C VAL A 14 -9.03 4.54 -2.75
N LEU A 15 -7.92 5.30 -2.77
CA LEU A 15 -7.21 5.75 -1.57
C LEU A 15 -7.99 6.89 -0.89
N LYS A 16 -8.43 6.66 0.33
CA LYS A 16 -9.17 7.66 1.12
C LYS A 16 -8.46 7.98 2.40
N LEU A 17 -8.40 9.27 2.72
CA LEU A 17 -7.96 9.72 4.04
C LEU A 17 -9.07 9.44 5.05
N ALA A 18 -8.76 8.63 6.05
CA ALA A 18 -9.68 8.28 7.13
C ALA A 18 -9.06 8.56 8.50
N GLU A 19 -9.91 8.85 9.48
CA GLU A 19 -9.53 8.83 10.88
C GLU A 19 -9.73 7.42 11.42
N VAL A 20 -8.64 6.83 11.92
CA VAL A 20 -8.59 5.48 12.49
C VAL A 20 -8.10 5.53 13.92
N ASP A 21 -8.48 4.55 14.73
CA ASP A 21 -7.99 4.47 16.10
C ASP A 21 -6.46 4.32 16.15
N LYS A 22 -5.86 4.82 17.22
CA LYS A 22 -4.42 4.67 17.43
C LYS A 22 -4.12 3.20 17.76
N SER A 23 -3.11 2.61 17.12
CA SER A 23 -2.73 1.23 17.42
C SER A 23 -2.31 1.05 18.88
N THR A 24 -2.76 -0.05 19.49
CA THR A 24 -2.34 -0.50 20.82
C THR A 24 -1.07 -1.32 20.71
N THR A 25 -0.10 -1.06 21.57
CA THR A 25 1.22 -1.71 21.54
C THR A 25 1.32 -2.81 22.58
N GLY A 26 1.82 -4.00 22.18
CA GLY A 26 2.11 -5.11 23.09
C GLY A 26 3.47 -5.02 23.80
N ASN A 27 3.84 -6.07 24.55
CA ASN A 27 5.03 -6.08 25.41
C ASN A 27 6.37 -5.92 24.65
N ASN A 28 6.44 -6.30 23.37
CA ASN A 28 7.66 -6.24 22.54
C ASN A 28 7.47 -5.42 21.26
N GLU A 29 6.49 -4.53 21.26
CA GLU A 29 6.20 -3.65 20.12
C GLU A 29 6.53 -2.20 20.49
N VAL A 30 6.71 -1.35 19.49
CA VAL A 30 6.95 0.09 19.72
C VAL A 30 5.99 0.89 18.85
N LEU A 31 5.38 1.91 19.45
CA LEU A 31 4.50 2.84 18.75
C LEU A 31 5.31 3.97 18.11
N ILE A 32 5.42 3.95 16.79
CA ILE A 32 6.19 4.94 16.03
C ILE A 32 5.25 6.01 15.47
N LYS A 33 5.61 7.28 15.65
CA LYS A 33 4.93 8.40 14.98
C LYS A 33 5.55 8.62 13.60
N ILE A 34 4.79 8.30 12.56
CA ILE A 34 5.23 8.46 11.17
C ILE A 34 5.23 9.95 10.81
N HIS A 35 6.39 10.46 10.37
CA HIS A 35 6.55 11.81 9.82
C HIS A 35 6.58 11.81 8.29
N ALA A 36 7.21 10.80 7.70
CA ALA A 36 7.27 10.57 6.26
C ALA A 36 7.33 9.06 5.99
N ALA A 37 6.82 8.64 4.83
CA ALA A 37 6.94 7.28 4.31
C ALA A 37 7.25 7.35 2.81
N THR A 38 8.06 6.42 2.31
CA THR A 38 8.41 6.33 0.89
C THR A 38 7.29 5.63 0.13
N VAL A 39 6.91 6.18 -1.03
CA VAL A 39 6.01 5.51 -1.98
C VAL A 39 6.85 4.68 -2.94
N VAL A 40 6.57 3.39 -3.03
CA VAL A 40 7.26 2.45 -3.92
C VAL A 40 6.31 1.91 -4.98
N ALA A 41 6.84 1.42 -6.10
CA ALA A 41 6.02 0.80 -7.16
C ALA A 41 5.12 -0.32 -6.60
N GLY A 42 5.62 -1.08 -5.63
CA GLY A 42 4.86 -2.11 -4.92
C GLY A 42 3.56 -1.63 -4.28
N ASP A 43 3.45 -0.36 -3.85
CA ASP A 43 2.21 0.18 -3.29
C ASP A 43 1.12 0.30 -4.35
N CYS A 44 1.51 0.69 -5.58
CA CYS A 44 0.60 0.75 -6.72
C CYS A 44 0.19 -0.66 -7.16
N GLU A 45 1.13 -1.58 -7.23
CA GLU A 45 0.90 -2.98 -7.59
C GLU A 45 -0.05 -3.67 -6.60
N LEU A 46 0.15 -3.46 -5.30
CA LEU A 46 -0.66 -4.05 -4.23
C LEU A 46 -2.08 -3.44 -4.21
N ARG A 47 -2.21 -2.12 -4.43
CA ARG A 47 -3.51 -1.46 -4.55
C ARG A 47 -4.25 -1.87 -5.82
N GLY A 48 -3.55 -2.05 -6.93
CA GLY A 48 -4.11 -2.45 -8.22
C GLY A 48 -4.47 -3.94 -8.28
N PHE A 49 -3.87 -4.76 -7.41
CA PHE A 49 -3.94 -6.24 -7.45
C PHE A 49 -3.49 -6.85 -8.78
N ASP A 50 -2.65 -6.13 -9.52
CA ASP A 50 -2.15 -6.53 -10.85
C ASP A 50 -1.03 -7.61 -10.73
N SER A 51 -0.37 -7.64 -9.56
CA SER A 51 0.88 -8.37 -9.34
C SER A 51 0.74 -9.82 -8.88
N MET A 52 -0.47 -10.36 -8.70
CA MET A 52 -0.69 -11.82 -8.50
C MET A 52 -0.20 -12.64 -9.72
N VAL A 53 0.02 -12.01 -10.88
CA VAL A 53 0.53 -12.65 -12.10
C VAL A 53 2.08 -12.69 -12.20
N VAL A 54 2.82 -12.02 -11.30
CA VAL A 54 4.30 -11.94 -11.43
C VAL A 54 5.05 -13.15 -10.84
N LEU A 55 4.45 -13.88 -9.90
CA LEU A 55 5.11 -15.04 -9.25
C LEU A 55 5.15 -16.31 -10.12
N VAL A 56 4.41 -16.34 -11.25
CA VAL A 56 4.35 -17.49 -12.16
C VAL A 56 5.06 -17.25 -13.50
N SER A 57 5.56 -16.04 -13.77
CA SER A 57 6.20 -15.73 -15.04
C SER A 57 7.54 -15.01 -14.83
N PRO A 58 8.68 -15.60 -15.25
CA PRO A 58 10.01 -15.03 -15.05
C PRO A 58 10.31 -13.79 -15.92
N ALA A 59 9.31 -13.15 -16.53
CA ALA A 59 9.51 -12.24 -17.67
C ALA A 59 8.72 -10.92 -17.59
N VAL A 60 8.54 -10.33 -16.40
CA VAL A 60 7.91 -8.99 -16.32
C VAL A 60 8.78 -8.05 -15.48
N ILE A 61 9.88 -7.63 -16.09
CA ILE A 61 10.61 -6.42 -15.73
C ILE A 61 9.82 -5.27 -16.38
N CYS A 62 9.24 -4.39 -15.56
CA CYS A 62 8.98 -3.00 -15.91
C CYS A 62 8.22 -2.78 -17.25
N GLY A 63 6.90 -2.96 -17.28
CA GLY A 63 6.09 -2.75 -18.48
C GLY A 63 4.91 -1.79 -18.35
N SER A 64 4.49 -1.40 -17.14
CA SER A 64 3.16 -0.79 -16.95
C SER A 64 3.18 0.60 -16.31
N CYS A 65 4.26 1.36 -16.50
CA CYS A 65 4.20 2.81 -16.37
C CYS A 65 3.52 3.37 -17.64
N LYS A 66 2.18 3.31 -17.71
CA LYS A 66 1.41 3.91 -18.80
C LYS A 66 0.21 4.68 -18.23
N ALA A 67 0.52 5.92 -17.86
CA ALA A 67 -0.26 7.18 -17.93
C ALA A 67 0.01 8.03 -16.69
#